data_AF-A0A926VBN3-F1
#
_entry.id   AF-A0A926VBN3-F1
#
_cell.length_a   1.000
_cell.length_b   1.000
_cell.length_c   1.000
_cell.angle_alpha   90.00
_cell.angle_beta   90.00
_cell.angle_gamma   90.00
#
_symmetry.space_group_name_H-M   'P 1'
#
loop_
_entity.id
_entity.type
_entity.pdbx_description
1 polymer ?
#
loop_
_entity_poly.entity_id
_entity_poly.type
_entity_poly.pdbx_seq_one_letter_code
_entity_poly.pdbx_strand_id
1 'polypeptide(L)'
;MTAKKLATFRIDPDEWEAFQQWAKRNGTTASALLVEYIEECLDRPPTKPSGIRLEQMVINLTKRIDSIDKRLSLLETPSHVRSDEIVS
;
A
#
# COMPACT_ATOMS: atom_id res chain seq x y z
N MET A 1 3.14 38.64 3.00
CA MET A 1 2.65 38.35 1.64
C MET A 1 3.59 37.31 1.04
N THR A 2 3.23 36.03 1.09
CA THR A 2 4.08 34.95 0.54
C THR A 2 4.00 35.03 -0.98
N ALA A 3 5.13 35.30 -1.66
CA ALA A 3 5.16 35.44 -3.11
C ALA A 3 4.79 34.12 -3.79
N LYS A 4 3.74 34.11 -4.61
CA LYS A 4 3.41 32.96 -5.46
C LYS A 4 4.48 32.84 -6.55
N LYS A 5 5.05 31.64 -6.73
CA LYS A 5 6.07 31.36 -7.75
C LYS A 5 5.47 30.43 -8.81
N LEU A 6 5.68 30.78 -10.08
CA LEU A 6 5.31 29.91 -11.20
C LEU A 6 6.41 28.86 -11.38
N ALA A 7 6.02 27.59 -11.40
CA ALA A 7 6.89 26.48 -11.75
C ALA A 7 6.46 25.91 -13.11
N THR A 8 7.43 25.55 -13.93
CA THR A 8 7.21 24.84 -15.19
C THR A 8 7.96 23.51 -15.16
N PHE A 9 7.31 22.46 -15.64
CA PHE A 9 7.87 21.12 -15.72
C PHE A 9 7.36 20.46 -17.00
N ARG A 10 8.04 19.39 -17.45
CA ARG A 10 7.62 18.60 -18.60
C ARG A 10 6.84 17.38 -18.11
N ILE A 11 5.69 17.12 -18.73
CA ILE A 11 4.87 15.91 -18.56
C ILE A 11 4.51 15.42 -19.96
N ASP A 12 4.32 14.12 -20.10
CA ASP A 12 3.71 13.55 -21.29
C ASP A 12 2.31 14.17 -21.54
N PRO A 13 1.99 14.56 -22.79
CA PRO A 13 0.73 15.23 -23.10
C PRO A 13 -0.50 14.36 -22.79
N ASP A 14 -0.41 13.04 -23.00
CA ASP A 14 -1.55 12.13 -22.81
C ASP A 14 -1.81 11.91 -21.31
N GLU A 15 -0.74 11.78 -20.53
CA GLU A 15 -0.84 11.72 -19.05
C GLU A 15 -1.42 13.02 -18.48
N TRP A 16 -1.01 14.17 -19.00
CA TRP A 16 -1.53 15.46 -18.57
C TRP A 16 -3.01 15.62 -18.88
N GLU A 17 -3.44 15.24 -20.10
CA GLU A 17 -4.85 15.30 -20.48
C GLU A 17 -5.71 14.38 -19.60
N ALA A 18 -5.25 13.13 -19.38
CA ALA A 18 -5.94 12.19 -18.51
C ALA A 18 -6.09 12.73 -17.08
N PHE A 19 -5.03 13.34 -16.55
CA PHE A 19 -5.05 13.98 -15.22
C PHE A 19 -6.03 15.16 -15.15
N GLN A 20 -6.06 16.01 -16.18
CA GLN A 20 -7.01 17.12 -16.27
C GLN A 20 -8.47 16.65 -16.31
N GLN A 21 -8.75 15.59 -17.07
CA GLN A 21 -10.09 15.02 -17.13
C GLN A 21 -10.50 14.42 -15.78
N TRP A 22 -9.58 13.71 -15.12
CA TRP A 22 -9.82 13.17 -13.79
C TRP A 22 -10.10 14.27 -12.76
N ALA A 23 -9.30 15.34 -12.75
CA ALA A 23 -9.51 16.50 -11.89
C ALA A 23 -10.91 17.10 -12.06
N LYS A 24 -11.31 17.30 -13.32
CA LYS A 24 -12.61 17.87 -13.68
C LYS A 24 -13.78 16.99 -13.21
N ARG A 25 -13.65 15.67 -13.33
CA ARG A 25 -14.67 14.71 -12.83
C ARG A 25 -14.85 14.80 -11.32
N ASN A 26 -13.80 15.16 -10.58
CA ASN A 26 -13.82 15.36 -9.13
C ASN A 26 -14.18 16.81 -8.73
N GLY A 27 -14.63 17.65 -9.66
CA GLY A 27 -15.07 19.02 -9.38
C GLY A 27 -13.94 20.02 -9.10
N THR A 28 -12.71 19.70 -9.49
CA THR A 28 -11.52 20.54 -9.24
C THR A 28 -10.70 20.75 -10.54
N THR A 29 -9.57 21.45 -10.45
CA THR A 29 -8.63 21.65 -11.55
C THR A 29 -7.33 20.91 -11.31
N ALA A 30 -6.64 20.54 -12.38
CA ALA A 30 -5.33 19.88 -12.29
C ALA A 30 -4.31 20.70 -11.47
N SER A 31 -4.32 22.03 -11.62
CA SER A 31 -3.45 22.91 -10.85
C SER A 31 -3.80 22.96 -9.36
N ALA A 32 -5.08 22.97 -9.01
CA ALA A 32 -5.51 22.92 -7.61
C ALA A 32 -5.08 21.59 -6.95
N LEU A 33 -5.28 20.46 -7.64
CA LEU A 33 -4.84 19.15 -7.16
C LEU A 33 -3.32 19.04 -7.01
N LEU A 34 -2.54 19.62 -7.93
CA LEU A 34 -1.09 19.63 -7.80
C LEU A 34 -0.64 20.43 -6.58
N VAL A 35 -1.28 21.57 -6.30
CA VAL A 35 -0.98 22.37 -5.11
C VAL A 35 -1.33 21.58 -3.85
N GLU A 36 -2.52 20.99 -3.79
CA GLU A 36 -2.97 20.14 -2.67
C GLU A 36 -2.02 18.96 -2.45
N TYR A 37 -1.61 18.27 -3.52
CA TYR A 37 -0.66 17.16 -3.45
C TYR A 37 0.71 17.60 -2.92
N ILE A 38 1.18 18.79 -3.32
CA ILE A 38 2.43 19.35 -2.79
C ILE A 38 2.27 19.64 -1.30
N GLU A 39 1.16 20.23 -0.86
CA GLU A 39 0.88 20.49 0.55
C GLU A 39 0.84 19.19 1.36
N GLU A 40 0.12 18.17 0.89
CA GLU A 40 0.08 16.85 1.52
C GLU A 40 1.47 16.21 1.64
N CYS A 41 2.32 16.37 0.61
CA CYS A 41 3.68 15.86 0.61
C CYS A 41 4.61 16.62 1.59
N LEU A 42 4.31 17.87 1.89
CA LEU A 42 5.06 18.69 2.86
C LEU A 42 4.59 18.42 4.30
N ASP A 43 3.29 18.17 4.51
CA ASP A 43 2.73 17.82 5.82
C ASP A 43 3.04 16.37 6.23
N ARG A 44 3.21 15.47 5.26
CA ARG A 44 3.67 14.10 5.54
C ARG A 44 5.20 14.11 5.69
N PRO A 45 5.76 13.66 6.83
CA PRO A 45 7.20 13.46 6.92
C PRO A 45 7.61 12.52 5.78
N PRO A 46 8.71 12.80 5.06
CA PRO A 46 9.10 11.99 3.91
C PRO A 46 9.28 10.55 4.38
N THR A 47 8.33 9.69 4.05
CA THR A 47 8.53 8.25 4.06
C THR A 47 9.44 7.94 2.89
N LYS A 48 10.71 8.34 2.98
CA LYS A 48 11.73 7.58 2.27
C LYS A 48 11.51 6.12 2.68
N PRO A 49 11.39 5.17 1.76
CA PRO A 49 11.93 3.87 2.06
C PRO A 49 13.44 4.11 2.21
N SER A 50 13.89 4.48 3.41
CA SER A 50 15.23 4.09 3.83
C SER A 50 15.26 2.59 3.59
N GLY A 51 16.17 2.08 2.75
CA GLY A 51 16.17 0.67 2.31
C GLY A 51 16.05 -0.35 3.46
N ILE A 52 16.41 0.08 4.67
CA ILE A 52 16.22 -0.60 5.96
C ILE A 52 14.75 -1.00 6.23
N ARG A 53 13.75 -0.19 5.86
CA ARG A 53 12.33 -0.46 6.14
C ARG A 53 11.75 -1.55 5.23
N LEU A 54 12.23 -1.67 3.99
CA LEU A 54 11.80 -2.75 3.09
C LEU A 54 12.32 -4.09 3.60
N GLU A 55 13.60 -4.17 4.00
CA GLU A 55 14.16 -5.39 4.59
C GLU A 55 13.47 -5.77 5.90
N GLN A 56 13.19 -4.82 6.79
CA GLN A 56 12.43 -5.10 8.02
C GLN A 56 10.99 -5.55 7.73
N MET A 57 10.35 -4.99 6.71
CA MET A 57 9.01 -5.41 6.29
C MET A 57 9.03 -6.81 5.68
N VAL A 58 10.04 -7.13 4.86
CA VAL A 58 10.27 -8.49 4.32
C VAL A 58 10.53 -9.48 5.45
N ILE A 59 11.41 -9.17 6.40
CA ILE A 59 11.69 -10.01 7.58
C ILE A 59 10.42 -10.25 8.40
N ASN A 60 9.57 -9.23 8.58
CA ASN A 60 8.31 -9.38 9.31
C ASN A 60 7.30 -10.26 8.54
N LEU A 61 7.22 -10.10 7.21
CA LEU A 61 6.38 -10.94 6.36
C LEU A 61 6.85 -12.40 6.37
N THR A 62 8.15 -12.68 6.26
CA THR A 62 8.72 -14.04 6.35
C THR A 62 8.36 -14.72 7.66
N LYS A 63 8.55 -14.03 8.80
CA LYS A 63 8.17 -14.58 10.12
C LYS A 63 6.69 -14.90 10.24
N ARG A 64 5.82 -14.11 9.60
CA ARG A 64 4.37 -14.37 9.57
C ARG A 64 4.05 -15.59 8.70
N ILE A 65 4.74 -15.78 7.59
CA ILE A 65 4.58 -16.95 6.70
C ILE A 65 4.97 -18.22 7.46
N ASP A 66 6.13 -18.24 8.12
CA ASP A 66 6.58 -19.40 8.92
C ASP A 66 5.56 -19.76 10.03
N SER A 67 4.98 -18.74 10.67
CA SER A 67 3.96 -18.96 11.70
C SER A 67 2.65 -19.53 11.16
N ILE A 68 2.30 -19.23 9.91
CA ILE A 68 1.09 -19.77 9.25
C ILE A 68 1.35 -21.21 8.81
N ASP A 69 2.52 -21.47 8.22
CA ASP A 69 2.94 -22.81 7.78
C ASP A 69 2.94 -23.81 8.95
N LYS A 70 3.53 -23.40 10.08
CA LYS A 70 3.50 -24.20 11.32
C LYS A 70 2.09 -24.51 11.82
N ARG A 71 1.13 -23.60 11.66
CA ARG A 71 -0.27 -23.83 12.06
C ARG A 71 -0.98 -24.77 11.10
N LEU A 72 -0.65 -24.73 9.81
CA LEU A 72 -1.18 -25.67 8.81
C LEU A 72 -0.69 -27.09 9.10
N SER A 73 0.59 -27.28 9.40
CA SER A 73 1.11 -28.62 9.74
C SER A 73 0.46 -29.23 10.99
N LEU A 74 0.05 -28.40 11.95
CA LEU A 74 -0.69 -28.87 13.13
C LEU A 74 -2.12 -29.31 12.81
N LEU A 75 -2.74 -28.68 11.81
CA LEU A 75 -4.10 -29.01 11.34
C LEU A 75 -4.12 -30.23 10.42
N GLU A 76 -2.99 -30.59 9.81
CA GLU A 76 -2.84 -31.80 8.99
C GLU A 76 -2.49 -33.06 9.81
N THR A 77 -2.37 -32.94 11.14
CA THR A 77 -2.32 -34.13 11.99
C THR A 77 -3.69 -34.84 11.92
N PRO A 78 -3.73 -36.12 11.53
CA PRO A 78 -4.96 -36.76 11.11
C PRO A 78 -5.96 -36.81 12.26
N SER A 79 -7.17 -36.32 12.00
CA SER A 79 -8.36 -36.70 12.75
C SER A 79 -8.66 -38.19 12.50
N HIS A 80 -7.85 -39.06 13.08
CA HIS A 80 -8.16 -40.48 13.28
C HIS A 80 -8.36 -40.71 14.78
N VAL A 81 -9.46 -40.19 15.32
CA VAL A 81 -10.02 -40.75 16.54
C VAL A 81 -11.08 -41.74 16.08
N ARG A 82 -10.71 -43.02 16.21
CA ARG A 82 -11.52 -44.21 16.02
C ARG A 82 -12.93 -44.01 16.58
N SER A 83 -13.94 -44.18 15.75
CA SER A 83 -15.27 -44.54 16.26
C SER A 83 -15.15 -45.96 16.79
N ASP A 84 -15.10 -46.05 18.12
CA ASP A 84 -15.01 -47.25 18.92
C ASP A 84 -16.03 -48.32 18.49
N GLU A 85 -15.50 -49.53 18.36
CA GLU A 85 -16.09 -50.78 18.80
C GLU A 85 -17.07 -50.56 19.98
N ILE A 86 -18.37 -50.55 19.71
CA ILE A 86 -19.38 -50.82 20.75
C ILE A 86 -20.12 -52.07 20.31
N VAL A 87 -19.61 -53.19 20.84
CA VAL A 87 -20.33 -54.44 21.06
C VAL A 87 -21.71 -54.13 21.65
N SER A 88 -22.78 -54.58 20.98
CA SER A 88 -23.82 -55.40 21.60
C SER A 88 -24.71 -56.09 20.58
#